data_AF-A0A2X3KHW1-F1
#
_entry.id   AF-A0A2X3KHW1-F1
#
_cell.length_a   1.000
_cell.length_b   1.000
_cell.length_c   1.000
_cell.angle_alpha   90.00
_cell.angle_beta   90.00
_cell.angle_gamma   90.00
#
_symmetry.space_group_name_H-M   'P 1'
#
loop_
_entity.id
_entity.type
_entity.pdbx_description
1 polymer ?
#
loop_
_entity_poly.entity_id
_entity_poly.type
_entity_poly.pdbx_seq_one_letter_code
_entity_poly.pdbx_strand_id
1 'polypeptide(L)'
;MMPTAIRIISLFIKLQWLPAALFHKFSATKPQVPGFHLCLRFFESVKEEYFTVKLAALKKHKSQERRDYMRHDRLRAVAQFRGQQVNSDLGEGFVIHKMIL
;
A
#
# COMPACT_ATOMS: atom_id res chain seq x y z
N MET A 1 7.19 27.38 -17.80
CA MET A 1 7.88 26.31 -17.04
C MET A 1 6.93 25.81 -15.95
N MET A 2 6.43 24.59 -16.09
CA MET A 2 5.43 24.02 -15.17
C MET A 2 6.14 23.19 -14.08
N PRO A 3 5.80 23.37 -12.79
CA PRO A 3 6.51 22.73 -11.68
C PRO A 3 6.34 21.21 -11.69
N THR A 4 7.45 20.51 -11.48
CA THR A 4 7.63 19.05 -11.54
C THR A 4 6.62 18.27 -10.68
N ALA A 5 6.09 18.89 -9.62
CA ALA A 5 5.06 18.32 -8.74
C ALA A 5 3.73 18.05 -9.46
N ILE A 6 3.33 18.91 -10.42
CA ILE A 6 2.08 18.73 -11.18
C ILE A 6 2.20 17.51 -12.11
N ARG A 7 3.40 17.21 -12.62
CA ARG A 7 3.62 16.02 -13.48
C ARG A 7 3.48 14.71 -12.70
N ILE A 8 3.94 14.67 -11.45
CA ILE A 8 3.85 13.46 -10.60
C ILE A 8 2.39 13.20 -10.21
N ILE A 9 1.66 14.24 -9.79
CA ILE A 9 0.24 14.12 -9.43
C ILE A 9 -0.60 13.74 -10.66
N SER A 10 -0.30 14.33 -11.82
CA SER A 10 -0.97 13.98 -13.09
C SER A 10 -0.67 12.54 -13.53
N LEU A 11 0.55 12.03 -13.32
CA LEU A 11 0.89 10.62 -13.61
C LEU A 11 0.13 9.66 -12.69
N PHE A 12 -0.04 10.03 -11.42
CA PHE A 12 -0.74 9.22 -10.42
C PHE A 12 -2.25 9.13 -10.72
N ILE A 13 -2.86 10.25 -11.12
CA ILE A 13 -4.27 10.29 -11.54
C ILE A 13 -4.48 9.50 -12.84
N LYS A 14 -3.53 9.53 -13.78
CA LYS A 14 -3.64 8.78 -15.05
C LYS A 14 -3.54 7.25 -14.86
N LEU A 15 -2.88 6.79 -13.80
CA LEU A 15 -2.80 5.38 -13.42
C LEU A 15 -4.09 4.86 -12.76
N GLN A 16 -4.92 5.75 -12.20
CA GLN A 16 -6.20 5.41 -11.57
C GLN A 16 -7.30 5.03 -12.61
N TRP A 17 -7.09 5.34 -13.89
CA TRP A 17 -8.05 5.09 -14.98
C TRP A 17 -7.59 4.01 -15.96
N LEU A 18 -6.62 3.17 -15.58
CA LEU A 18 -6.27 2.00 -16.37
C LEU A 18 -7.31 0.89 -16.15
N PRO A 19 -7.87 0.30 -17.21
CA PRO A 19 -8.80 -0.83 -17.09
C PRO A 19 -8.15 -1.92 -16.24
N ALA A 20 -8.89 -2.54 -15.33
CA ALA A 20 -8.39 -3.59 -14.42
C ALA A 20 -7.58 -4.69 -15.14
N ALA A 21 -7.87 -4.94 -16.42
CA ALA A 21 -7.11 -5.85 -17.29
C ALA A 21 -5.64 -5.44 -17.52
N LEU A 22 -5.31 -4.15 -17.54
CA LEU A 22 -3.93 -3.68 -17.65
C LEU A 22 -3.18 -3.79 -16.31
N PHE A 23 -3.90 -3.67 -15.19
CA PHE A 23 -3.32 -3.86 -13.85
C PHE A 23 -2.93 -5.33 -13.61
N HIS A 24 -3.73 -6.28 -14.10
CA HIS A 24 -3.39 -7.70 -14.07
C HIS A 24 -2.13 -8.02 -14.89
N LYS A 25 -1.92 -7.33 -16.03
CA LYS A 25 -0.67 -7.41 -16.81
C LYS A 25 0.51 -6.75 -16.09
N PHE A 26 0.31 -5.60 -15.44
CA PHE A 26 1.34 -4.94 -14.64
C PHE A 26 1.76 -5.74 -13.39
N SER A 27 0.86 -6.54 -12.82
CA SER A 27 1.19 -7.46 -11.73
C SER A 27 2.03 -8.65 -12.21
N ALA A 28 1.83 -9.09 -13.46
CA ALA A 28 2.56 -10.20 -14.05
C ALA A 28 3.97 -9.85 -14.52
N THR A 29 4.28 -8.56 -14.75
CA THR A 29 5.57 -8.14 -15.34
C THR A 29 6.28 -7.07 -14.51
N LYS A 30 6.40 -7.25 -13.19
CA LYS A 30 7.40 -6.49 -12.42
C LYS A 30 8.70 -7.28 -12.35
N PRO A 31 9.84 -6.72 -12.81
CA PRO A 31 11.14 -7.35 -12.63
C PRO A 31 11.35 -7.59 -11.13
N GLN A 32 11.74 -8.82 -10.79
CA GLN A 32 12.16 -9.15 -9.44
C GLN A 32 13.35 -8.27 -9.10
N VAL A 33 13.12 -7.26 -8.26
CA VAL A 33 14.22 -6.48 -7.68
C VAL A 33 14.96 -7.46 -6.75
N PRO A 34 16.22 -7.82 -7.04
CA PRO A 34 16.93 -8.81 -6.25
C PRO A 34 17.13 -8.23 -4.85
N GLY A 35 16.51 -8.85 -3.85
CA GLY A 35 16.70 -8.50 -2.44
C GLY A 35 15.43 -8.20 -1.62
N PHE A 36 14.25 -8.04 -2.21
CA PHE A 36 13.01 -7.84 -1.45
C PHE A 36 11.86 -8.70 -1.98
N HIS A 37 11.70 -9.89 -1.40
CA HIS A 37 10.59 -10.79 -1.71
C HIS A 37 9.31 -10.37 -0.97
N LEU A 38 8.81 -9.15 -1.23
CA LEU A 38 7.54 -8.63 -0.69
C LEU A 38 6.33 -9.12 -1.51
N CYS A 39 6.30 -10.41 -1.86
CA CYS A 39 5.17 -11.02 -2.54
C CYS A 39 4.07 -11.33 -1.51
N LEU A 40 3.37 -10.28 -1.05
CA LEU A 40 2.14 -10.43 -0.27
C LEU A 40 1.12 -11.12 -1.17
N ARG A 41 0.57 -12.24 -0.70
CA ARG A 41 -0.35 -13.09 -1.48
C ARG A 41 -1.80 -12.96 -1.04
N PHE A 42 -2.01 -12.41 0.15
CA PHE A 42 -3.31 -12.29 0.76
C PHE A 42 -3.51 -10.85 1.23
N PHE A 43 -4.69 -10.30 0.99
CA PHE A 43 -5.03 -8.92 1.32
C PHE A 43 -6.38 -8.89 2.00
N GLU A 44 -6.46 -8.09 3.07
CA GLU A 44 -7.71 -7.88 3.80
C GLU A 44 -8.12 -6.42 3.74
N SER A 45 -9.42 -6.20 3.57
CA SER A 45 -10.00 -4.86 3.63
C SER A 45 -9.96 -4.35 5.08
N VAL A 46 -9.65 -3.07 5.26
CA VAL A 46 -9.61 -2.44 6.58
C VAL A 46 -10.52 -1.22 6.56
N LYS A 47 -11.41 -1.11 7.56
CA LYS A 47 -12.23 0.08 7.77
C LYS A 47 -11.40 1.21 8.38
N GLU A 48 -11.75 2.46 8.08
CA GLU A 48 -11.05 3.66 8.59
C GLU A 48 -10.97 3.69 10.13
N GLU A 49 -12.03 3.22 10.82
CA GLU A 49 -12.07 3.10 12.28
C GLU A 49 -10.92 2.22 12.82
N TYR A 50 -10.68 1.06 12.22
CA TYR A 50 -9.61 0.14 12.62
C TYR A 50 -8.23 0.67 12.22
N PHE A 51 -8.13 1.36 11.09
CA PHE A 51 -6.89 2.02 10.70
C PHE A 51 -6.50 3.12 11.71
N THR A 52 -7.47 3.87 12.22
CA THR A 52 -7.24 4.89 13.25
C THR A 52 -6.76 4.27 14.56
N VAL A 53 -7.33 3.12 14.96
CA VAL A 53 -6.85 2.36 16.13
C VAL A 53 -5.40 1.89 15.93
N LYS A 54 -5.05 1.38 14.73
CA LYS A 54 -3.67 1.00 14.39
C LYS A 54 -2.72 2.17 14.55
N LEU A 55 -3.08 3.36 14.07
CA LEU A 55 -2.26 4.57 14.20
C LEU A 55 -2.08 5.00 15.66
N ALA A 56 -3.14 4.93 16.46
CA ALA A 56 -3.07 5.23 17.88
C ALA A 56 -2.15 4.24 18.63
N ALA A 57 -2.20 2.96 18.28
CA ALA A 57 -1.30 1.93 18.82
C ALA A 57 0.16 2.19 18.41
N LEU A 58 0.43 2.47 17.13
CA LEU A 58 1.77 2.76 16.62
C LEU A 58 2.41 3.97 17.32
N LYS A 59 1.63 5.00 17.66
CA LYS A 59 2.11 6.19 18.39
C LYS A 59 2.64 5.88 19.80
N LYS A 60 2.32 4.72 20.38
CA LYS A 60 2.84 4.30 21.69
C LYS A 60 4.30 3.85 21.62
N HIS A 61 4.82 3.49 20.44
CA HIS A 61 6.22 3.09 20.25
C HIS A 61 7.16 4.31 20.12
N LYS A 62 7.34 5.04 21.23
CA LYS A 62 8.07 6.32 21.26
C LYS A 62 9.51 6.27 20.74
N SER A 63 10.22 5.17 20.98
CA SER A 63 11.59 4.98 20.47
C SER A 63 11.66 4.89 18.93
N GLN A 64 10.53 4.60 18.26
CA GLN A 64 10.45 4.47 16.81
C GLN A 64 9.75 5.65 16.12
N GLU A 65 9.22 6.62 16.86
CA GLU A 65 8.37 7.71 16.35
C GLU A 65 9.04 8.51 15.21
N ARG A 66 10.37 8.68 15.24
CA ARG A 66 11.13 9.43 14.23
C ARG A 66 11.49 8.62 12.98
N ARG A 67 11.12 7.34 12.89
CA ARG A 67 11.44 6.51 11.74
C ARG A 67 10.48 6.78 10.58
N ASP A 68 11.00 6.82 9.36
CA ASP A 68 10.20 7.09 8.16
C ASP A 68 9.03 6.12 7.96
N TYR A 69 9.18 4.85 8.37
CA TYR A 69 8.12 3.85 8.30
C TYR A 69 6.97 4.08 9.29
N MET A 70 7.15 4.94 10.30
CA MET A 70 6.12 5.30 11.27
C MET A 70 5.33 6.55 10.87
N ARG A 71 5.73 7.24 9.78
CA ARG A 71 5.03 8.43 9.32
C ARG A 71 3.59 8.09 8.90
N HIS A 72 2.64 8.84 9.44
CA HIS A 72 1.22 8.66 9.21
C HIS A 72 0.85 8.63 7.72
N ASP A 73 1.35 9.59 6.93
CA ASP A 73 1.09 9.67 5.49
C ASP A 73 1.59 8.44 4.75
N ARG A 74 2.75 7.91 5.17
CA ARG A 74 3.32 6.70 4.57
C ARG A 74 2.51 5.47 4.93
N LEU A 75 2.12 5.32 6.20
CA LEU A 75 1.26 4.23 6.66
C LEU A 75 -0.07 4.21 5.91
N ARG A 76 -0.69 5.37 5.70
CA ARG A 76 -1.94 5.51 4.94
C ARG A 76 -1.73 5.20 3.46
N ALA A 77 -0.68 5.73 2.83
CA ALA A 77 -0.38 5.44 1.43
C ALA A 77 -0.15 3.95 1.18
N VAL A 78 0.52 3.25 2.10
CA VAL A 78 0.69 1.79 2.02
C VAL A 78 -0.65 1.09 2.16
N ALA A 79 -1.47 1.45 3.16
CA ALA A 79 -2.77 0.83 3.37
C ALA A 79 -3.71 1.05 2.17
N GLN A 80 -3.72 2.25 1.58
CA GLN A 80 -4.46 2.54 0.35
C GLN A 80 -3.97 1.69 -0.81
N PHE A 81 -2.65 1.64 -1.02
CA PHE A 81 -2.06 0.82 -2.07
C PHE A 81 -2.47 -0.65 -1.97
N ARG A 82 -2.57 -1.20 -0.74
CA ARG A 82 -3.04 -2.57 -0.50
C ARG A 82 -4.54 -2.72 -0.68
N GLY A 83 -5.33 -1.76 -0.22
CA GLY A 83 -6.79 -1.75 -0.40
C GLY A 83 -7.19 -1.82 -1.87
N GLN A 84 -6.50 -1.07 -2.73
CA GLN A 84 -6.74 -1.10 -4.18
C GLN A 84 -6.51 -2.49 -4.80
N GLN A 85 -5.72 -3.37 -4.19
CA GLN A 85 -5.52 -4.74 -4.67
C GLN A 85 -6.75 -5.65 -4.45
N VAL A 86 -7.71 -5.22 -3.61
CA VAL A 86 -8.95 -5.93 -3.25
C VAL A 86 -10.20 -5.04 -3.40
N ASN A 87 -10.13 -3.97 -4.20
CA ASN A 87 -11.22 -3.01 -4.40
C ASN A 87 -11.76 -2.40 -3.09
N SER A 88 -10.85 -2.11 -2.15
CA SER A 88 -11.14 -1.45 -0.86
C SER A 88 -10.36 -0.13 -0.76
N ASP A 89 -10.86 0.81 0.04
CA ASP A 89 -10.16 2.09 0.28
C ASP A 89 -8.84 1.88 1.04
N LEU A 90 -8.85 1.00 2.03
CA LEU A 90 -7.69 0.61 2.80
C LEU A 90 -7.61 -0.92 2.89
N GLY A 91 -6.39 -1.42 3.02
CA GLY A 91 -6.15 -2.83 3.26
C GLY A 91 -4.79 -3.11 3.88
N GLU A 92 -4.63 -4.36 4.32
CA GLU A 92 -3.37 -4.89 4.82
C GLU A 92 -3.00 -6.12 3.98
N GLY A 93 -1.70 -6.34 3.79
CA GLY A 93 -1.23 -7.48 3.02
C GLY A 93 -0.42 -8.44 3.89
N PHE A 94 -0.59 -9.73 3.64
CA PHE A 94 0.00 -10.81 4.42
C PHE A 94 0.72 -11.82 3.51
N VAL A 95 1.74 -12.46 4.10
CA VAL A 95 2.38 -13.66 3.53
C VAL A 95 1.85 -14.86 4.30
N ILE A 96 1.14 -15.75 3.61
CA ILE A 96 0.69 -17.01 4.16
C ILE A 96 1.89 -17.97 4.20
N HIS A 97 2.26 -18.40 5.40
CA HIS A 97 3.35 -19.37 5.59
C HIS A 97 2.82 -20.81 5.67
N LYS A 98 1.62 -20.99 6.25
CA LYS A 98 0.96 -22.29 6.38
C LYS A 98 -0.55 -22.08 6.39
N MET A 99 -1.25 -22.82 5.54
CA MET A 99 -2.71 -22.96 5.64
C MET A 99 -3.01 -24.10 6.61
N ILE A 100 -3.86 -23.84 7.59
CA ILE A 100 -4.46 -24.87 8.45
C ILE A 100 -5.92 -24.95 8.03
N LEU A 101 -6.34 -26.14 7.61
CA LEU A 101 -7.69 -26.46 7.17
C LEU A 101 -8.46 -27.14 8.30
#